data_AF-A0A497KML7-F1
#
_entry.id   AF-A0A497KML7-F1
#
_cell.length_a   1.000
_cell.length_b   1.000
_cell.length_c   1.000
_cell.angle_alpha   90.00
_cell.angle_beta   90.00
_cell.angle_gamma   90.00
#
_symmetry.space_group_name_H-M   'P 1'
#
loop_
_entity.id
_entity.type
_entity.pdbx_description
1 polymer ?
#
loop_
_entity_poly.entity_id
_entity_poly.type
_entity_poly.pdbx_seq_one_letter_code
_entity_poly.pdbx_strand_id
1 'polypeptide(L)'
;MVDIQKAQIVETIQSPRHVASLPKNFYARLRKFLKNLRNESLSNPDKKAEFQKALQLAMDIVTSRINKILILSSIREKDESILKNLTFEERCLFERVYEEVNRWRNSVFDF
;
A
#
# COMPACT_ATOMS: atom_id res chain seq x y z
N MET A 1 1.97 -17.58 10.36
CA MET A 1 1.57 -16.31 11.00
C MET A 1 2.08 -15.18 10.11
N VAL A 2 1.21 -14.29 9.63
CA VAL A 2 1.67 -13.06 8.95
C VAL A 2 1.84 -12.03 10.05
N ASP A 3 3.08 -11.60 10.31
CA ASP A 3 3.37 -10.64 11.37
C ASP A 3 2.98 -9.22 10.94
N ILE A 4 1.67 -8.96 10.97
CA ILE A 4 1.06 -7.66 10.65
C ILE A 4 1.63 -6.56 11.57
N GLN A 5 1.93 -6.90 12.82
CA GLN A 5 2.55 -5.98 13.78
C GLN A 5 3.98 -5.59 13.39
N LYS A 6 4.78 -6.53 12.85
CA LYS A 6 6.13 -6.20 12.35
C LYS A 6 6.04 -5.33 11.10
N ALA A 7 5.10 -5.63 10.20
CA ALA A 7 4.90 -4.82 8.99
C ALA A 7 4.54 -3.37 9.33
N GLN A 8 3.61 -3.15 10.27
CA GLN A 8 3.20 -1.81 10.72
C GLN A 8 4.37 -1.02 11.32
N ILE A 9 5.16 -1.63 12.21
CA ILE A 9 6.30 -0.97 12.87
C ILE A 9 7.36 -0.58 11.84
N VAL A 10 7.70 -1.50 10.92
CA VAL A 10 8.67 -1.23 9.87
C VAL A 10 8.19 -0.09 8.97
N GLU A 11 6.91 -0.05 8.60
CA GLU A 11 6.38 0.98 7.71
C GLU A 11 6.33 2.38 8.32
N THR A 12 6.10 2.45 9.64
CA THR A 12 6.01 3.69 10.42
C THR A 12 7.40 4.30 10.68
N ILE A 13 8.44 3.49 10.77
CA ILE A 13 9.83 3.93 11.02
C ILE A 13 10.52 4.40 9.72
N GLN A 14 10.05 3.94 8.56
CA GLN A 14 10.68 4.24 7.27
C GLN A 14 10.32 5.66 6.80
N SER A 15 11.34 6.42 6.39
CA SER A 15 11.18 7.74 5.73
C SER A 15 10.10 7.69 4.63
N PRO A 16 9.35 8.78 4.37
CA PRO A 16 8.32 8.82 3.31
C PRO A 16 8.85 8.46 1.91
N ARG A 17 10.17 8.58 1.69
CA ARG A 17 10.85 8.17 0.44
C ARG A 17 11.20 6.69 0.37
N HIS A 18 11.09 5.96 1.48
CA HIS A 18 11.39 4.55 1.56
C HIS A 18 10.11 3.72 1.77
N VAL A 19 9.89 2.81 0.83
CA VAL A 19 8.83 1.82 0.89
C VAL A 19 9.45 0.49 1.28
N ALA A 20 8.97 -0.09 2.39
CA ALA A 20 9.40 -1.42 2.79
C ALA A 20 8.85 -2.47 1.81
N SER A 21 9.65 -3.48 1.50
CA SER A 21 9.20 -4.60 0.65
C SER A 21 8.13 -5.39 1.39
N LEU A 22 6.96 -5.52 0.76
CA LEU A 22 5.93 -6.45 1.23
C LEU A 22 6.19 -7.87 0.71
N PRO A 23 5.69 -8.90 1.41
CA PRO A 23 5.74 -10.27 0.89
C PRO A 23 5.03 -10.36 -0.47
N LYS A 24 5.53 -11.24 -1.35
CA LYS A 24 4.84 -11.56 -2.61
C LYS A 24 3.38 -11.96 -2.32
N ASN A 25 2.45 -11.47 -3.15
CA ASN A 25 1.01 -11.70 -3.04
C ASN A 25 0.37 -11.18 -1.74
N PHE A 26 0.97 -10.16 -1.09
CA PHE A 26 0.45 -9.57 0.14
C PHE A 26 -1.03 -9.21 0.03
N TYR A 27 -1.44 -8.45 -0.99
CA TYR A 27 -2.82 -8.01 -1.13
C TYR A 27 -3.79 -9.16 -1.40
N ALA A 28 -3.40 -10.17 -2.19
CA ALA A 28 -4.22 -11.36 -2.38
C ALA A 28 -4.46 -12.11 -1.07
N ARG A 29 -3.42 -12.25 -0.24
CA ARG A 29 -3.51 -12.88 1.09
C ARG A 29 -4.33 -12.04 2.05
N LEU A 30 -4.17 -10.72 2.04
CA LEU A 30 -4.92 -9.77 2.87
C LEU A 30 -6.41 -9.82 2.56
N ARG A 31 -6.78 -9.80 1.26
CA ARG A 31 -8.18 -9.95 0.81
C ARG A 31 -8.79 -11.26 1.28
N LYS A 32 -8.05 -12.38 1.13
CA LYS A 32 -8.51 -13.70 1.61
C LYS A 32 -8.69 -13.73 3.12
N PHE A 33 -7.74 -13.19 3.88
CA PHE A 33 -7.79 -13.11 5.34
C PHE A 33 -9.00 -12.29 5.82
N LEU A 34 -9.18 -11.08 5.30
CA LEU A 34 -10.31 -10.23 5.66
C LEU A 34 -11.66 -10.86 5.28
N LYS A 35 -11.73 -11.55 4.13
CA LYS A 35 -12.95 -12.28 3.72
C LYS A 35 -13.29 -13.40 4.70
N ASN A 36 -12.31 -14.19 5.11
CA ASN A 36 -12.52 -15.27 6.07
C ASN A 36 -12.96 -14.72 7.44
N LEU A 37 -12.26 -13.71 7.96
CA LEU A 37 -12.61 -13.09 9.25
C LEU A 37 -14.00 -12.44 9.22
N ARG A 38 -14.36 -11.82 8.09
CA ARG A 38 -15.71 -11.28 7.90
C ARG A 38 -16.77 -12.38 8.00
N ASN A 39 -16.55 -13.52 7.34
CA ASN A 39 -17.49 -14.64 7.40
C ASN A 39 -17.62 -15.21 8.81
N GLU A 40 -16.51 -15.35 9.55
CA GLU A 40 -16.52 -15.78 10.95
C GLU A 40 -17.25 -14.78 11.86
N SER A 41 -17.10 -13.48 11.60
CA SER A 41 -17.76 -12.42 12.38
C SER A 41 -19.28 -12.37 12.25
N LEU A 42 -19.84 -12.97 11.19
CA LEU A 42 -21.30 -13.04 11.00
C LEU A 42 -21.95 -13.98 12.01
N SER A 43 -21.22 -14.99 12.49
CA SER A 43 -21.74 -16.01 13.40
C SER A 43 -21.24 -15.86 14.84
N ASN A 44 -20.18 -15.08 15.07
CA ASN A 44 -19.58 -14.89 16.39
C ASN A 44 -19.32 -13.40 16.70
N PRO A 45 -19.97 -12.81 17.73
CA PRO A 45 -19.73 -11.44 18.16
C PRO A 45 -18.28 -11.13 18.54
N ASP A 46 -17.53 -12.07 19.10
CA ASP A 46 -16.12 -11.88 19.49
C ASP A 46 -15.23 -11.72 18.25
N LYS A 47 -15.57 -12.41 17.16
CA LYS A 47 -14.88 -12.31 15.87
C LYS A 47 -15.15 -10.99 15.15
N LYS A 48 -16.22 -10.28 15.51
CA LYS A 48 -16.53 -8.95 14.96
C LYS A 48 -15.50 -7.91 15.38
N ALA A 49 -15.10 -7.91 16.65
CA ALA A 49 -14.06 -7.01 17.14
C ALA A 49 -12.70 -7.30 16.48
N GLU A 50 -12.36 -8.59 16.32
CA GLU A 50 -11.15 -9.02 15.61
C GLU A 50 -11.14 -8.54 14.15
N PHE A 51 -12.27 -8.68 13.45
CA PHE A 51 -12.42 -8.23 12.06
C PHE A 51 -12.28 -6.72 11.92
N GLN A 52 -12.92 -5.93 12.78
CA GLN A 52 -12.79 -4.48 12.75
C GLN A 52 -11.34 -4.03 12.97
N LYS A 53 -10.65 -4.64 13.94
CA LYS A 53 -9.23 -4.34 14.20
C LYS A 53 -8.34 -4.70 13.01
N ALA A 54 -8.54 -5.88 12.42
CA ALA A 54 -7.81 -6.31 11.23
C ALA A 54 -8.07 -5.39 10.02
N LEU A 55 -9.32 -4.96 9.82
CA LEU A 55 -9.70 -4.04 8.76
C LEU A 55 -9.04 -2.68 8.92
N GLN A 56 -9.04 -2.13 10.15
CA GLN A 56 -8.37 -0.85 10.41
C GLN A 56 -6.88 -0.92 10.09
N LEU A 57 -6.18 -1.96 10.56
CA LEU A 57 -4.75 -2.15 10.25
C LEU A 57 -4.50 -2.27 8.74
N ALA A 58 -5.38 -2.97 8.03
CA ALA A 58 -5.29 -3.10 6.58
C ALA A 58 -5.46 -1.74 5.88
N MET A 59 -6.42 -0.93 6.32
CA MET A 59 -6.66 0.42 5.80
C MET A 59 -5.45 1.33 6.06
N ASP A 60 -4.87 1.28 7.25
CA ASP A 60 -3.71 2.11 7.61
C ASP A 60 -2.50 1.78 6.73
N ILE A 61 -2.21 0.49 6.52
CA ILE A 61 -1.13 0.02 5.62
C ILE A 61 -1.39 0.51 4.19
N VAL A 62 -2.59 0.27 3.65
CA VAL A 62 -2.94 0.68 2.28
C VAL A 62 -2.81 2.19 2.11
N THR A 63 -3.33 2.97 3.05
CA THR A 63 -3.30 4.44 3.02
C THR A 63 -1.87 4.96 3.08
N SER A 64 -1.05 4.42 4.00
CA SER A 64 0.36 4.77 4.13
C SER A 64 1.12 4.53 2.81
N ARG A 65 0.90 3.38 2.18
CA ARG A 65 1.57 3.03 0.93
C ARG A 65 1.11 3.86 -0.26
N ILE A 66 -0.18 4.17 -0.36
CA ILE A 66 -0.70 5.09 -1.37
C ILE A 66 -0.02 6.46 -1.24
N ASN A 67 0.06 7.01 -0.02
CA ASN A 67 0.71 8.31 0.20
C ASN A 67 2.19 8.30 -0.22
N LYS A 68 2.92 7.22 0.08
CA LYS A 68 4.31 7.06 -0.39
C LYS A 68 4.38 6.99 -1.91
N ILE A 69 3.48 6.27 -2.58
CA ILE A 69 3.41 6.20 -4.04
C ILE A 69 3.14 7.58 -4.64
N LEU A 70 2.22 8.37 -4.08
CA LEU A 70 1.94 9.74 -4.53
C LEU A 70 3.19 10.62 -4.41
N ILE A 71 3.89 10.58 -3.28
CA ILE A 71 5.14 11.32 -3.10
C ILE A 71 6.16 10.89 -4.16
N LEU A 72 6.39 9.59 -4.33
CA LEU A 72 7.34 9.06 -5.31
C LEU A 72 6.98 9.44 -6.75
N SER A 73 5.69 9.39 -7.09
CA SER A 73 5.20 9.75 -8.43
C SER A 73 5.41 11.23 -8.76
N SER A 74 5.57 12.08 -7.74
CA SER A 74 5.83 13.50 -7.92
C SER A 74 7.31 13.82 -8.18
N ILE A 75 8.24 12.90 -7.90
CA ILE A 75 9.68 13.11 -8.08
C ILE A 75 10.03 13.19 -9.58
N ARG A 76 10.99 14.04 -9.96
CA ARG A 76 11.42 14.17 -11.37
C ARG A 76 12.21 12.95 -11.84
N GLU A 77 13.21 12.55 -11.06
CA GLU A 77 14.06 11.40 -11.38
C GLU A 77 13.45 10.10 -10.85
N LYS A 78 13.24 9.15 -11.76
CA LYS A 78 12.70 7.83 -11.44
C LYS A 78 13.82 6.97 -10.85
N ASP A 79 13.76 6.72 -9.54
CA ASP A 79 14.65 5.76 -8.89
C ASP A 79 14.08 4.34 -9.02
N GLU A 80 14.61 3.58 -9.97
CA GLU A 80 14.27 2.18 -10.23
C GLU A 80 14.51 1.26 -9.01
N SER A 81 15.38 1.66 -8.07
CA SER A 81 15.62 0.89 -6.85
C SER A 81 14.41 0.89 -5.91
N ILE A 82 13.66 1.99 -5.86
CA ILE A 82 12.47 2.14 -5.01
C ILE A 82 11.32 1.28 -5.55
N LEU A 83 11.23 1.16 -6.88
CA LEU A 83 10.20 0.34 -7.53
C LEU A 83 10.32 -1.13 -7.12
N LYS A 84 11.53 -1.63 -6.83
CA LYS A 84 11.77 -3.02 -6.38
C LYS A 84 10.94 -3.43 -5.17
N ASN A 85 10.59 -2.48 -4.30
CA ASN A 85 9.83 -2.72 -3.08
C ASN A 85 8.31 -2.59 -3.23
N LEU A 86 7.84 -2.16 -4.41
CA LEU A 86 6.43 -2.11 -4.75
C LEU A 86 5.93 -3.48 -5.22
N THR A 87 4.78 -3.88 -4.71
CA THR A 87 4.01 -5.01 -5.25
C THR A 87 3.58 -4.73 -6.68
N PHE A 88 3.15 -5.77 -7.40
CA PHE A 88 2.66 -5.60 -8.76
C PHE A 88 1.50 -4.60 -8.82
N GLU A 89 0.51 -4.72 -7.91
CA GLU A 89 -0.62 -3.82 -7.86
C GLU A 89 -0.21 -2.35 -7.62
N GLU A 90 0.79 -2.13 -6.77
CA GLU A 90 1.31 -0.79 -6.48
C GLU A 90 2.13 -0.19 -7.61
N ARG A 91 2.87 -1.03 -8.36
CA ARG A 91 3.62 -0.56 -9.54
C ARG A 91 2.67 -0.06 -10.62
N CYS A 92 1.59 -0.81 -10.89
CA CYS A 92 0.57 -0.36 -11.82
C CYS A 92 -0.06 0.98 -11.40
N LEU A 93 -0.28 1.19 -10.10
CA LEU A 93 -0.75 2.48 -9.59
C LEU A 93 0.31 3.58 -9.76
N PHE A 94 1.56 3.31 -9.38
CA PHE A 94 2.66 4.25 -9.50
C PHE A 94 2.86 4.72 -10.94
N GLU A 95 2.91 3.79 -11.90
CA GLU A 95 3.14 4.11 -13.33
C GLU A 95 2.06 5.06 -13.85
N ARG A 96 0.78 4.75 -13.60
CA ARG A 96 -0.34 5.62 -14.01
C ARG A 96 -0.26 7.01 -13.40
N VAL A 97 0.01 7.11 -12.09
CA VAL A 97 0.08 8.41 -11.43
C VAL A 97 1.29 9.20 -11.91
N TYR A 98 2.45 8.55 -12.07
CA TYR A 98 3.67 9.19 -12.57
C TYR A 98 3.49 9.72 -13.99
N GLU A 99 2.82 8.97 -14.87
CA GLU A 99 2.47 9.42 -16.22
C GLU A 99 1.57 10.65 -16.20
N GLU A 100 0.49 10.65 -15.41
CA GLU A 100 -0.42 11.80 -15.32
C GLU A 100 0.28 13.05 -14.74
N VAL A 101 1.11 12.87 -13.71
CA VAL A 101 1.89 13.97 -13.12
C VAL A 101 2.86 14.57 -14.15
N ASN A 102 3.56 13.73 -14.92
CA ASN A 102 4.49 14.22 -15.94
C ASN A 102 3.77 14.82 -17.14
N ARG A 103 2.63 14.27 -17.55
CA ARG A 103 1.78 14.88 -18.60
C ARG A 103 1.39 16.30 -18.21
N TRP A 104 0.86 16.48 -17.01
CA TRP A 104 0.51 17.80 -16.49
C TRP A 104 1.72 18.72 -16.39
N ARG A 105 2.86 18.21 -15.90
CA ARG A 105 4.10 18.98 -15.79
C ARG A 105 4.58 19.47 -17.15
N ASN A 106 4.55 18.62 -18.17
CA ASN A 106 4.97 18.97 -19.52
C ASN A 106 4.02 20.01 -20.12
N SER A 107 2.70 19.86 -19.93
CA SER A 107 1.74 20.86 -20.45
C SER A 107 1.90 22.26 -19.84
N VAL A 108 2.53 22.39 -18.68
CA VAL A 108 2.84 23.70 -18.07
C VAL A 108 4.05 24.38 -18.72
N PHE A 109 4.97 23.60 -19.31
CA PHE A 109 6.22 24.10 -19.91
C PHE A 109 6.30 23.89 -21.44
N ASP A 110 5.24 23.35 -22.05
CA ASP A 110 5.05 23.35 -23.50
C ASP A 110 4.78 24.79 -23.95
N PHE A 111 5.83 25.46 -24.46
CA PHE A 111 5.73 26.70 -25.22
C PHE A 111 5.56 26.39 -26.71
#